data_AF-A0A6C0DST5-F1
#
_entry.id   AF-A0A6C0DST5-F1
#
_cell.length_a   1.000
_cell.length_b   1.000
_cell.length_c   1.000
_cell.angle_alpha   90.00
_cell.angle_beta   90.00
_cell.angle_gamma   90.00
#
_symmetry.space_group_name_H-M   'P 1'
#
loop_
_entity.id
_entity.type
_entity.pdbx_description
1 polymer ?
#
loop_
_entity_poly.entity_id
_entity_poly.type
_entity_poly.pdbx_seq_one_letter_code
_entity_poly.pdbx_strand_id
1 'polypeptide(L)'
;MSKKNKTIKNRTLTPYYPTNKVYTEDEYNSNDGMLTAIWGPGMWHYLHTMSFNYPVHPTAADKDNYRNFVLSLQNVLPCGKCRKNLVKNFKKLPLTMENMESRATFSKYIYDLHEVVNKMLGKNSKLTYEMVRERYEHFRSRCTNGKRKTVKSIGHKGCTEPIYGEKSKCILRIVPQTKKCETLEIDKQCIKYRDSTSTIQG
;
A
#
# COMPACT_ATOMS: atom_id res chain seq x y z
N MET A 1 -17.33 35.89 33.46
CA MET A 1 -17.09 34.47 33.09
C MET A 1 -15.95 34.40 32.08
N SER A 2 -14.73 34.16 32.54
CA SER A 2 -13.52 34.14 31.70
C SER A 2 -13.42 32.81 30.95
N LYS A 3 -13.46 32.87 29.61
CA LYS A 3 -13.25 31.72 28.72
C LYS A 3 -11.78 31.29 28.83
N LYS A 4 -11.52 30.17 29.53
CA LYS A 4 -10.19 29.55 29.55
C LYS A 4 -9.86 29.00 28.16
N ASN A 5 -9.02 29.74 27.43
CA ASN A 5 -8.31 29.23 26.25
C ASN A 5 -7.46 28.03 26.67
N LYS A 6 -7.90 26.81 26.32
CA LYS A 6 -7.07 25.61 26.42
C LYS A 6 -6.05 25.66 25.29
N THR A 7 -4.84 26.11 25.61
CA THR A 7 -3.66 25.99 24.76
C THR A 7 -3.42 24.51 24.46
N ILE A 8 -3.60 24.11 23.20
CA ILE A 8 -3.24 22.77 22.72
C ILE A 8 -1.70 22.70 22.76
N LYS A 9 -1.16 22.09 23.80
CA LYS A 9 0.28 21.79 23.86
C LYS A 9 0.57 20.72 22.81
N ASN A 10 1.29 21.10 21.76
CA ASN A 10 1.88 20.18 20.79
C ASN A 10 2.82 19.23 21.54
N ARG A 11 2.34 18.03 21.85
CA ARG A 11 3.13 16.98 22.50
C ARG A 11 4.08 16.43 21.44
N THR A 12 5.36 16.76 21.54
CA THR A 12 6.43 16.15 20.75
C THR A 12 6.40 14.65 20.98
N LEU A 13 6.04 13.88 19.95
CA LEU A 13 6.12 12.42 19.98
C LEU A 13 7.60 12.04 19.89
N THR A 14 8.22 11.72 21.02
CA THR A 14 9.55 11.11 21.01
C THR A 14 9.42 9.67 20.48
N PRO A 15 10.21 9.28 19.47
CA PRO A 15 10.22 7.89 19.01
C PRO A 15 10.66 6.96 20.15
N TYR A 16 10.06 5.77 20.23
CA TYR A 16 10.51 4.75 21.16
C TYR A 16 11.86 4.20 20.68
N TYR A 17 12.90 4.43 21.48
CA TYR A 17 14.21 3.80 21.30
C TYR A 17 14.42 2.83 22.47
N PRO A 18 14.39 1.51 22.26
CA PRO A 18 14.68 0.57 23.33
C PRO A 18 16.14 0.75 23.76
N THR A 19 16.35 1.16 25.01
CA THR A 19 17.71 1.40 25.56
C THR A 19 18.39 0.13 26.07
N ASN A 20 17.63 -0.95 26.22
CA ASN A 20 18.11 -2.20 26.82
C ASN A 20 18.18 -3.29 25.75
N LYS A 21 19.29 -4.04 25.72
CA LYS A 21 19.43 -5.24 24.89
C LYS A 21 18.50 -6.33 25.46
N VAL A 22 17.48 -6.70 24.69
CA VAL A 22 16.50 -7.72 25.07
C VAL A 22 16.90 -9.10 24.56
N TYR A 23 17.62 -9.17 23.44
CA TYR A 23 17.98 -10.41 22.75
C TYR A 23 19.47 -10.74 22.90
N THR A 24 19.76 -12.04 22.86
CA THR A 24 21.12 -12.61 22.86
C THR A 24 21.76 -12.52 21.47
N GLU A 25 23.09 -12.69 21.42
CA GLU A 25 23.83 -12.69 20.15
C GLU A 25 23.40 -13.85 19.24
N ASP A 26 23.12 -15.02 19.81
CA ASP A 26 22.62 -16.18 19.06
C ASP A 26 21.23 -15.90 18.45
N GLU A 27 20.35 -15.20 19.17
CA GLU A 27 19.03 -14.80 18.65
C GLU A 27 19.15 -13.77 17.51
N TYR A 28 20.08 -12.81 17.61
CA TYR A 28 20.36 -11.86 16.53
C TYR A 28 20.90 -12.54 15.26
N ASN A 29 21.68 -13.61 15.43
CA ASN A 29 22.27 -14.38 14.33
C ASN A 29 21.40 -15.59 13.89
N SER A 30 20.16 -15.68 14.39
CA SER A 30 19.22 -16.72 13.97
C SER A 30 18.75 -16.52 12.52
N ASN A 31 18.45 -17.63 11.85
CA ASN A 31 17.89 -17.61 10.48
C ASN A 31 16.35 -17.61 10.48
N ASP A 32 15.73 -17.23 11.60
CA ASP A 32 14.30 -17.24 11.76
C ASP A 32 13.62 -16.14 10.92
N GLY A 33 12.42 -16.46 10.43
CA GLY A 33 11.62 -15.51 9.66
C GLY A 33 10.96 -14.45 10.55
N MET A 34 10.71 -13.28 9.99
CA MET A 34 9.96 -12.22 10.67
C MET A 34 8.48 -12.59 10.77
N LEU A 35 7.86 -12.22 11.89
CA LEU A 35 6.42 -12.42 12.12
C LEU A 35 5.59 -11.87 10.95
N THR A 36 4.82 -12.75 10.30
CA THR A 36 4.04 -12.43 9.10
C THR A 36 3.00 -11.34 9.32
N ALA A 37 2.49 -11.19 10.55
CA ALA A 37 1.55 -10.14 10.93
C ALA A 37 2.18 -8.73 10.92
N ILE A 38 3.52 -8.62 10.99
CA ILE A 38 4.22 -7.33 11.02
C ILE A 38 4.47 -6.82 9.60
N TRP A 39 5.00 -7.66 8.71
CA TRP A 39 5.41 -7.24 7.37
C TRP A 39 4.40 -7.57 6.27
N GLY A 40 3.57 -8.60 6.45
CA GLY A 40 2.63 -9.10 5.43
C GLY A 40 1.65 -8.03 4.96
N PRO A 41 0.92 -7.36 5.87
CA PRO A 41 0.09 -6.19 5.54
C PRO A 41 0.81 -5.10 4.73
N GLY A 42 2.03 -4.73 5.16
CA GLY A 42 2.82 -3.69 4.49
C GLY A 42 3.23 -4.10 3.08
N MET A 43 3.64 -5.35 2.89
CA MET A 43 3.98 -5.88 1.58
C MET A 43 2.77 -5.90 0.64
N TRP A 44 1.60 -6.37 1.10
CA TRP A 44 0.39 -6.33 0.30
C TRP A 44 -0.03 -4.90 -0.03
N HIS A 45 0.07 -3.98 0.93
CA HIS A 45 -0.21 -2.56 0.68
C HIS A 45 0.68 -1.99 -0.42
N TYR A 46 1.98 -2.30 -0.40
CA TYR A 46 2.91 -1.89 -1.45
C TYR A 46 2.56 -2.54 -2.80
N LEU A 47 2.31 -3.86 -2.84
CA LEU A 47 2.00 -4.56 -4.09
C LEU A 47 0.74 -4.01 -4.76
N HIS A 48 -0.32 -3.77 -3.99
CA HIS A 48 -1.53 -3.12 -4.50
C HIS A 48 -1.21 -1.72 -5.02
N THR A 49 -0.53 -0.88 -4.23
CA THR A 49 -0.13 0.48 -4.64
C THR A 49 0.68 0.49 -5.93
N MET A 50 1.70 -0.37 -6.02
CA MET A 50 2.55 -0.55 -7.19
C MET A 50 1.72 -0.96 -8.41
N SER A 51 0.81 -1.92 -8.24
CA SER A 51 -0.02 -2.43 -9.34
C SER A 51 -1.02 -1.40 -9.86
N PHE A 52 -1.65 -0.61 -8.98
CA PHE A 52 -2.52 0.50 -9.38
C PHE A 52 -1.74 1.71 -9.92
N ASN A 53 -0.42 1.77 -9.71
CA ASN A 53 0.44 2.78 -10.32
C ASN A 53 1.10 2.31 -11.63
N TYR A 54 1.02 1.02 -11.97
CA TYR A 54 1.54 0.48 -13.22
C TYR A 54 1.03 1.29 -14.44
N PRO A 55 1.82 1.52 -15.51
CA PRO A 55 1.38 2.33 -16.64
C PRO A 55 0.11 1.79 -17.30
N VAL A 56 -0.73 2.69 -17.83
CA VAL A 56 -1.90 2.27 -18.65
C VAL A 56 -1.43 1.57 -19.92
N HIS A 57 -0.38 2.12 -20.54
CA HIS A 57 0.27 1.61 -21.74
C HIS A 57 1.75 1.33 -21.41
N PRO A 58 2.06 0.17 -20.80
CA PRO A 58 3.41 -0.16 -20.38
C PRO A 58 4.33 -0.50 -21.56
N THR A 59 5.58 -0.06 -21.46
CA THR A 59 6.65 -0.50 -22.38
C THR A 59 7.05 -1.95 -22.11
N ALA A 60 7.83 -2.57 -23.01
CA ALA A 60 8.38 -3.90 -22.77
C ALA A 60 9.23 -3.95 -21.48
N ALA A 61 10.05 -2.93 -21.26
CA ALA A 61 10.87 -2.81 -20.05
C ALA A 61 10.01 -2.68 -18.78
N ASP A 62 8.90 -1.92 -18.82
CA ASP A 62 7.96 -1.86 -17.69
C ASP A 62 7.39 -3.24 -17.36
N LYS A 63 6.95 -3.99 -18.39
CA LYS A 63 6.42 -5.35 -18.21
C LYS A 63 7.44 -6.25 -17.53
N ASP A 64 8.68 -6.26 -18.01
CA ASP A 64 9.73 -7.12 -17.45
C ASP A 64 10.09 -6.73 -16.02
N ASN A 65 10.27 -5.43 -15.75
CA ASN A 65 10.65 -4.95 -14.43
C ASN A 65 9.61 -5.32 -13.36
N TYR A 66 8.33 -5.07 -13.62
CA TYR A 66 7.26 -5.36 -12.65
C TYR A 66 7.03 -6.86 -12.50
N ARG A 67 7.07 -7.62 -13.59
CA ARG A 67 6.93 -9.08 -13.56
C ARG A 67 8.05 -9.73 -12.77
N ASN A 68 9.29 -9.35 -13.05
CA ASN A 68 10.47 -9.90 -12.37
C ASN A 68 10.45 -9.54 -10.89
N PHE A 69 10.03 -8.33 -10.52
CA PHE A 69 9.84 -7.95 -9.12
C PHE A 69 8.88 -8.91 -8.41
N VAL A 70 7.68 -9.12 -8.96
CA VAL A 70 6.66 -10.01 -8.34
C VAL A 70 7.16 -11.44 -8.22
N LEU A 71 7.77 -11.98 -9.28
CA LEU A 71 8.31 -13.35 -9.27
C LEU A 71 9.46 -13.51 -8.28
N SER A 72 10.30 -12.48 -8.11
CA SER A 72 11.44 -12.51 -7.18
C SER A 72 11.03 -12.65 -5.72
N LEU A 73 9.79 -12.28 -5.36
CA LEU A 73 9.26 -12.41 -4.00
C LEU A 73 9.37 -13.85 -3.48
N GLN A 74 9.26 -14.85 -4.35
CA GLN A 74 9.41 -16.26 -3.96
C GLN A 74 10.79 -16.57 -3.34
N ASN A 75 11.78 -15.70 -3.54
CA ASN A 75 13.13 -15.85 -3.03
C ASN A 75 13.40 -15.01 -1.78
N VAL A 76 12.73 -13.87 -1.62
CA VAL A 76 13.11 -12.83 -0.63
C VAL A 76 12.11 -12.59 0.49
N LEU A 77 10.89 -13.16 0.45
CA LEU A 77 9.95 -13.01 1.56
C LEU A 77 10.60 -13.48 2.88
N PRO A 78 10.46 -12.75 4.00
CA PRO A 78 11.12 -13.05 5.27
C PRO A 78 10.39 -14.17 6.05
N CYS A 79 10.05 -15.25 5.35
CA CYS A 79 9.35 -16.42 5.85
C CYS A 79 9.55 -17.59 4.87
N GLY A 80 10.31 -18.61 5.27
CA GLY A 80 10.65 -19.74 4.39
C GLY A 80 9.44 -20.53 3.87
N LYS A 81 8.42 -20.75 4.71
CA LYS A 81 7.17 -21.41 4.29
C LYS A 81 6.39 -20.55 3.30
N CYS A 82 6.38 -19.23 3.49
CA CYS A 82 5.70 -18.29 2.61
C CYS A 82 6.33 -18.29 1.21
N ARG A 83 7.67 -18.33 1.12
CA ARG A 83 8.41 -18.51 -0.14
C ARG A 83 7.99 -19.77 -0.89
N LYS A 84 8.04 -20.94 -0.21
CA LYS A 84 7.61 -22.24 -0.79
C LYS A 84 6.15 -22.23 -1.24
N ASN A 85 5.26 -21.59 -0.47
CA ASN A 85 3.85 -21.47 -0.83
C ASN A 85 3.64 -20.54 -2.02
N LEU A 86 4.39 -19.44 -2.11
CA LEU A 86 4.27 -18.52 -3.24
C LEU A 86 4.65 -19.19 -4.58
N VAL A 87 5.69 -20.04 -4.60
CA VAL A 87 6.00 -20.88 -5.77
C VAL A 87 4.79 -21.72 -6.19
N LYS A 88 4.10 -22.35 -5.22
CA LYS A 88 2.89 -23.14 -5.50
C LYS A 88 1.73 -22.26 -5.98
N ASN A 89 1.59 -21.06 -5.44
CA ASN A 89 0.57 -20.12 -5.85
C ASN A 89 0.81 -19.62 -7.28
N PHE A 90 2.05 -19.35 -7.67
CA PHE A 90 2.39 -19.03 -9.06
C PHE A 90 2.14 -20.19 -10.02
N LYS A 91 2.23 -21.45 -9.58
CA LYS A 91 1.80 -22.59 -10.40
C LYS A 91 0.27 -22.63 -10.59
N LYS A 92 -0.50 -22.24 -9.57
CA LYS A 92 -1.98 -22.18 -9.63
C LYS A 92 -2.50 -20.96 -10.38
N LEU A 93 -1.79 -19.84 -10.28
CA LEU A 93 -2.10 -18.57 -10.92
C LEU A 93 -0.82 -18.01 -11.58
N PRO A 94 -0.44 -18.53 -12.76
CA PRO A 94 0.77 -18.09 -13.46
C PRO A 94 0.72 -16.62 -13.84
N LEU A 95 1.81 -15.89 -13.61
CA LEU A 95 1.96 -14.51 -14.08
C LEU A 95 2.44 -14.51 -15.54
N THR A 96 1.51 -14.34 -16.47
CA THR A 96 1.76 -14.33 -17.92
C THR A 96 1.94 -12.90 -18.45
N MET A 97 2.34 -12.76 -19.72
CA MET A 97 2.47 -11.44 -20.34
C MET A 97 1.13 -10.77 -20.64
N GLU A 98 0.03 -11.54 -20.73
CA GLU A 98 -1.33 -11.01 -20.80
C GLU A 98 -1.68 -10.22 -19.54
N ASN A 99 -1.26 -10.71 -18.37
CA ASN A 99 -1.44 -9.96 -17.13
C ASN A 99 -0.66 -8.63 -17.13
N MET A 100 0.40 -8.51 -17.92
CA MET A 100 1.24 -7.31 -17.98
C MET A 100 0.81 -6.29 -19.04
N GLU A 101 -0.30 -6.53 -19.76
CA GLU A 101 -0.76 -5.69 -20.87
C GLU A 101 -1.10 -4.25 -20.48
N SER A 102 -1.70 -4.06 -19.31
CA SER A 102 -2.13 -2.76 -18.83
C SER A 102 -2.14 -2.70 -17.30
N ARG A 103 -2.32 -1.50 -16.76
CA ARG A 103 -2.66 -1.31 -15.33
C ARG A 103 -3.76 -2.26 -14.88
N ALA A 104 -4.86 -2.34 -15.63
CA ALA A 104 -6.04 -3.09 -15.22
C ALA A 104 -5.77 -4.60 -15.12
N THR A 105 -5.08 -5.17 -16.10
CA THR A 105 -4.73 -6.60 -16.10
C THR A 105 -3.75 -6.93 -14.97
N PHE A 106 -2.77 -6.06 -14.73
CA PHE A 106 -1.75 -6.31 -13.72
C PHE A 106 -2.28 -6.12 -12.29
N SER A 107 -3.04 -5.05 -12.03
CA SER A 107 -3.68 -4.87 -10.72
C SER A 107 -4.70 -5.94 -10.41
N LYS A 108 -5.41 -6.45 -11.43
CA LYS A 108 -6.32 -7.59 -11.26
C LYS A 108 -5.55 -8.85 -10.87
N TYR A 109 -4.40 -9.13 -11.50
CA TYR A 109 -3.55 -10.26 -11.13
C TYR A 109 -3.07 -10.18 -9.66
N ILE A 110 -2.61 -9.02 -9.21
CA ILE A 110 -2.16 -8.84 -7.82
C ILE A 110 -3.30 -9.05 -6.82
N TYR A 111 -4.51 -8.58 -7.15
CA TYR A 111 -5.72 -8.89 -6.40
C TYR A 111 -6.02 -10.39 -6.35
N ASP A 112 -6.02 -11.08 -7.49
CA ASP A 112 -6.31 -12.51 -7.56
C ASP A 112 -5.27 -13.34 -6.80
N LEU A 113 -4.00 -12.96 -6.88
CA LEU A 113 -2.93 -13.59 -6.11
C LEU A 113 -3.14 -13.43 -4.60
N HIS A 114 -3.58 -12.24 -4.17
CA HIS A 114 -3.90 -11.99 -2.77
C HIS A 114 -5.07 -12.87 -2.29
N GLU A 115 -6.10 -13.05 -3.13
CA GLU A 115 -7.23 -13.91 -2.80
C GLU A 115 -6.86 -15.41 -2.80
N VAL A 116 -5.95 -15.85 -3.69
CA VAL A 116 -5.37 -17.21 -3.63
C VAL A 116 -4.67 -17.45 -2.30
N VAL A 117 -3.90 -16.47 -1.82
CA VAL A 117 -3.22 -16.54 -0.51
C VAL A 117 -4.22 -16.50 0.64
N ASN A 118 -5.26 -15.66 0.57
CA ASN A 118 -6.32 -15.60 1.57
C ASN A 118 -7.04 -16.94 1.70
N LYS A 119 -7.47 -17.53 0.58
CA LYS A 119 -8.10 -18.85 0.55
C LYS A 119 -7.20 -19.94 1.14
N MET A 120 -5.90 -19.93 0.80
CA MET A 120 -4.91 -20.86 1.39
C MET A 120 -4.81 -20.73 2.91
N LEU A 121 -4.97 -19.51 3.45
CA LEU A 121 -4.92 -19.23 4.89
C LEU A 121 -6.30 -19.35 5.58
N GLY A 122 -7.35 -19.77 4.88
CA GLY A 122 -8.71 -19.83 5.42
C GLY A 122 -9.33 -18.46 5.71
N LYS A 123 -8.83 -17.40 5.06
CA LYS A 123 -9.32 -16.02 5.19
C LYS A 123 -10.27 -15.68 4.04
N ASN A 124 -11.23 -14.81 4.32
CA ASN A 124 -12.11 -14.21 3.32
C ASN A 124 -12.04 -12.68 3.46
N SER A 125 -11.57 -12.00 2.42
CA SER A 125 -11.45 -10.54 2.40
C SER A 125 -12.81 -9.85 2.39
N LYS A 126 -13.82 -10.47 1.78
CA LYS A 126 -15.14 -9.89 1.44
C LYS A 126 -15.05 -8.63 0.57
N LEU A 127 -13.92 -8.41 -0.12
CA LEU A 127 -13.71 -7.26 -1.00
C LEU A 127 -13.72 -7.72 -2.45
N THR A 128 -14.40 -6.98 -3.32
CA THR A 128 -14.26 -7.18 -4.78
C THR A 128 -13.05 -6.41 -5.31
N TYR A 129 -12.62 -6.73 -6.53
CA TYR A 129 -11.57 -5.99 -7.21
C TYR A 129 -11.90 -4.49 -7.34
N GLU A 130 -13.15 -4.16 -7.64
CA GLU A 130 -13.62 -2.78 -7.79
C GLU A 130 -13.52 -2.01 -6.47
N MET A 131 -13.88 -2.64 -5.35
CA MET A 131 -13.74 -2.05 -4.02
C MET A 131 -12.28 -1.77 -3.68
N VAL A 132 -11.38 -2.71 -4.02
CA VAL A 132 -9.94 -2.52 -3.81
C VAL A 132 -9.40 -1.42 -4.72
N ARG A 133 -9.78 -1.41 -6.00
CA ARG A 133 -9.41 -0.35 -6.95
C ARG A 133 -9.81 1.01 -6.42
N GLU A 134 -11.09 1.20 -6.08
CA GLU A 134 -11.59 2.48 -5.57
C GLU A 134 -10.83 2.93 -4.31
N ARG A 135 -10.60 2.00 -3.38
CA ARG A 135 -9.84 2.25 -2.15
C ARG A 135 -8.46 2.84 -2.43
N TYR A 136 -7.71 2.27 -3.38
CA TYR A 136 -6.35 2.74 -3.71
C TYR A 136 -6.36 3.98 -4.62
N GLU A 137 -7.39 4.19 -5.43
CA GLU A 137 -7.54 5.38 -6.26
C GLU A 137 -7.70 6.67 -5.43
N HIS A 138 -8.25 6.59 -4.21
CA HIS A 138 -8.25 7.72 -3.28
C HIS A 138 -6.83 8.22 -2.95
N PHE A 139 -5.81 7.35 -3.01
CA PHE A 139 -4.42 7.72 -2.76
C PHE A 139 -3.68 8.27 -3.98
N ARG A 140 -4.29 8.23 -5.17
CA ARG A 140 -3.64 8.73 -6.39
C ARG A 140 -3.31 10.21 -6.26
N SER A 141 -2.04 10.54 -6.48
CA SER A 141 -1.57 11.91 -6.64
C SER A 141 -2.20 12.51 -7.89
N ARG A 142 -2.85 13.67 -7.76
CA ARG A 142 -3.34 14.44 -8.89
C ARG A 142 -2.56 15.75 -8.93
N CYS A 143 -2.19 16.17 -10.13
CA CYS A 143 -1.69 17.51 -10.35
C CYS A 143 -2.91 18.37 -10.66
N THR A 144 -3.17 19.38 -9.84
CA THR A 144 -4.08 20.46 -10.21
C THR A 144 -3.40 21.23 -11.35
N ASN A 145 -4.07 21.38 -12.49
CA ASN A 145 -3.66 22.37 -13.50
C ASN A 145 -3.99 23.77 -12.98
N GLY A 146 -3.44 24.15 -11.84
CA GLY A 146 -3.39 25.53 -11.40
C GLY A 146 -2.48 26.28 -12.37
N LYS A 147 -2.97 27.39 -12.92
CA LYS A 147 -2.20 28.34 -13.75
C LYS A 147 -0.74 28.38 -13.26
N ARG A 148 0.20 28.09 -14.15
CA ARG A 148 1.65 28.15 -13.88
C ARG A 148 2.00 29.54 -13.32
N LYS A 149 1.98 29.70 -12.00
CA LYS A 149 2.73 30.77 -11.37
C LYS A 149 4.18 30.33 -11.44
N THR A 150 4.95 30.99 -12.29
CA THR A 150 6.40 30.93 -12.35
C THR A 150 6.97 31.19 -10.97
N VAL A 151 7.20 30.14 -10.20
CA VAL A 151 8.01 30.18 -9.00
C VAL A 151 9.22 29.32 -9.30
N LYS A 152 10.37 29.99 -9.50
CA LYS A 152 11.69 29.38 -9.48
C LYS A 152 11.87 28.76 -8.09
N SER A 153 11.68 27.46 -7.96
CA SER A 153 12.17 26.69 -6.83
C SER A 153 12.83 25.42 -7.34
N ILE A 154 14.14 25.34 -7.16
CA ILE A 154 14.94 24.13 -7.35
C ILE A 154 14.56 23.18 -6.22
N GLY A 155 13.66 22.24 -6.52
CA GLY A 155 13.15 21.24 -5.58
C GLY A 155 11.90 20.60 -6.16
N HIS A 156 11.91 19.27 -6.35
CA HIS A 156 10.78 18.53 -6.91
C HIS A 156 9.50 18.83 -6.12
N LYS A 157 8.55 19.56 -6.72
CA LYS A 157 7.20 19.70 -6.18
C LYS A 157 6.53 18.32 -6.27
N GLY A 158 6.54 17.58 -5.17
CA GLY A 158 5.80 16.33 -5.07
C GLY A 158 4.32 16.55 -5.40
N CYS A 159 3.76 15.66 -6.21
CA CYS A 159 2.38 15.68 -6.69
C CYS A 159 1.41 15.50 -5.50
N THR A 160 1.08 16.57 -4.77
CA THR A 160 0.37 16.49 -3.48
C THR A 160 -0.92 17.31 -3.39
N GLU A 161 -1.56 17.67 -4.50
CA GLU A 161 -2.82 18.44 -4.47
C GLU A 161 -4.06 17.61 -4.85
N PRO A 162 -5.02 17.40 -3.92
CA PRO A 162 -6.22 16.60 -4.16
C PRO A 162 -7.25 17.25 -5.10
N ILE A 163 -8.02 16.41 -5.81
CA ILE A 163 -9.44 16.68 -6.04
C ILE A 163 -10.07 16.78 -4.64
N TYR A 164 -10.68 17.92 -4.30
CA TYR A 164 -11.28 18.27 -3.00
C TYR A 164 -11.11 17.22 -1.87
N GLY A 165 -10.22 17.49 -0.91
CA GLY A 165 -9.98 16.63 0.26
C GLY A 165 -8.70 16.98 1.01
N GLU A 166 -8.56 16.50 2.25
CA GLU A 166 -7.35 16.69 3.08
C GLU A 166 -6.15 15.90 2.52
N LYS A 167 -4.93 16.41 2.75
CA LYS A 167 -3.72 15.66 2.37
C LYS A 167 -3.57 14.42 3.25
N SER A 168 -3.63 13.24 2.64
CA SER A 168 -3.47 11.97 3.34
C SER A 168 -2.01 11.61 3.58
N LYS A 169 -1.72 10.96 4.71
CA LYS A 169 -0.43 10.33 5.02
C LYS A 169 -0.65 8.90 5.51
N CYS A 170 0.27 7.99 5.18
CA CYS A 170 0.25 6.62 5.70
C CYS A 170 0.88 6.56 7.09
N ILE A 171 0.27 5.83 8.02
CA ILE A 171 0.81 5.56 9.36
C ILE A 171 0.83 4.04 9.54
N LEU A 172 2.00 3.48 9.82
CA LEU A 172 2.12 2.07 10.20
C LEU A 172 1.96 1.96 11.72
N ARG A 173 1.02 1.13 12.17
CA ARG A 173 0.70 0.94 13.59
C ARG A 173 0.80 -0.54 13.96
N ILE A 174 1.71 -0.87 14.87
CA ILE A 174 1.79 -2.21 15.46
C ILE A 174 0.89 -2.26 16.70
N VAL A 175 0.03 -3.27 16.78
CA VAL A 175 -0.93 -3.48 17.87
C VAL A 175 -0.93 -4.94 18.31
N PRO A 176 -1.34 -5.26 19.55
CA PRO A 176 -1.48 -6.65 19.99
C PRO A 176 -2.43 -7.44 19.07
N GLN A 177 -2.11 -8.71 18.82
CA GLN A 177 -2.94 -9.58 17.95
C GLN A 177 -4.37 -9.78 18.44
N THR A 178 -4.62 -9.57 19.74
CA THR A 178 -5.95 -9.64 20.36
C THR A 178 -6.85 -8.46 19.98
N LYS A 179 -6.29 -7.35 19.48
CA LYS A 179 -7.05 -6.19 19.07
C LYS A 179 -7.78 -6.49 17.75
N LYS A 180 -9.10 -6.46 17.79
CA LYS A 180 -9.94 -6.56 16.58
C LYS A 180 -9.93 -5.22 15.84
N CYS A 181 -9.19 -5.15 14.73
CA CYS A 181 -9.18 -3.99 13.84
C CYS A 181 -8.87 -4.41 12.39
N GLU A 182 -9.20 -3.53 11.45
CA GLU A 182 -8.87 -3.73 10.04
C GLU A 182 -7.35 -3.58 9.82
N THR A 183 -6.85 -4.25 8.78
CA THR A 183 -5.43 -4.16 8.42
C THR A 183 -5.07 -2.81 7.78
N LEU A 184 -6.03 -2.19 7.08
CA LEU A 184 -5.89 -0.88 6.47
C LEU A 184 -7.08 -0.01 6.90
N GLU A 185 -6.83 0.93 7.80
CA GLU A 185 -7.79 1.93 8.25
C GLU A 185 -7.56 3.22 7.46
N ILE A 186 -8.62 3.75 6.85
CA ILE A 186 -8.60 5.01 6.11
C ILE A 186 -9.52 5.99 6.84
N ASP A 187 -8.97 7.13 7.25
CA ASP A 187 -9.78 8.19 7.84
C ASP A 187 -10.81 8.69 6.82
N LYS A 188 -12.06 8.89 7.25
CA LYS A 188 -13.15 9.36 6.39
C LYS A 188 -12.81 10.69 5.70
N GLN A 189 -11.98 11.54 6.33
CA GLN A 189 -11.51 12.81 5.77
C GLN A 189 -10.55 12.63 4.59
N CYS A 190 -9.93 11.44 4.46
CA CYS A 190 -9.06 11.09 3.34
C CYS A 190 -9.82 10.49 2.15
N ILE A 191 -11.13 10.23 2.29
CA ILE A 191 -11.98 9.75 1.19
C ILE A 191 -12.36 10.94 0.32
N LYS A 192 -12.03 10.87 -0.97
CA LYS A 192 -12.29 11.93 -1.95
C LYS A 192 -13.64 11.70 -2.63
N TYR A 193 -14.38 12.78 -2.92
CA TYR A 193 -15.66 12.75 -3.62
C TYR A 193 -15.61 13.64 -4.87
N ARG A 194 -16.47 13.34 -5.86
CA ARG A 194 -16.73 14.25 -6.99
C ARG A 194 -17.99 15.05 -6.68
N ASP A 195 -17.96 16.37 -6.87
CA ASP A 195 -19.19 17.16 -6.82
C ASP A 195 -20.11 16.76 -7.98
N SER A 196 -21.37 16.48 -7.66
CA SER A 196 -22.42 16.05 -8.59
C SER A 196 -22.81 17.09 -9.65
N THR A 197 -22.14 18.25 -9.70
CA THR A 197 -22.42 19.35 -10.63
C THR A 197 -21.46 19.41 -11.82
N SER A 198 -20.44 18.54 -11.90
CA SER A 198 -19.52 18.50 -13.04
C SER A 198 -19.95 17.45 -14.06
N THR A 199 -20.82 17.85 -14.99
CA THR A 199 -21.17 17.08 -16.18
C THR A 199 -19.91 16.69 -16.95
N ILE A 200 -19.77 15.40 -17.26
CA ILE A 200 -18.74 14.86 -18.14
C ILE A 200 -19.05 15.38 -19.55
N GLN A 201 -18.28 16.35 -20.06
CA GLN A 201 -18.18 16.55 -21.50
C GLN A 201 -17.24 15.47 -22.04
N GLY A 202 -17.76 14.71 -23.02
CA GLY A 202 -17.07 13.62 -23.70
C GLY A 202 -15.96 14.07 -24.64
#